data_AF-A0A8S1E2L9-F1
#
_entry.id   AF-A0A8S1E2L9-F1
#
_cell.length_a   1.000
_cell.length_b   1.000
_cell.length_c   1.000
_cell.angle_alpha   90.00
_cell.angle_beta   90.00
_cell.angle_gamma   90.00
#
_symmetry.space_group_name_H-M   'P 1'
#
loop_
_entity.id
_entity.type
_entity.pdbx_description
1 polymer ?
#
loop_
_entity_poly.entity_id
_entity_poly.type
_entity_poly.pdbx_seq_one_letter_code
_entity_poly.pdbx_strand_id
1 'polypeptide(L)'
;MSQIMIRSPKNLLQRCYLPLTQIRTKKQTAGMDSLRERNKQRYWRFPKTNTDTRQIFDFFLVLDFEATCLENEKIGVQEIIEFPCIKVNAITLEPEAVFHQYVMPTVNPQLSDFCTKLTGITQEMVEGQCNFKETLKHFSKWIQEQGCATNRSAFVTSGDWDLKILLPKQCHHEGVDMPSYFASWINIKQSFADATGQYPRGIIDMMTRLNLKHCGRLHSGLGKNLN
;
A
#
# COMPACT_ATOMS: atom_id res chain seq x y z
N MET A 1 19.23 11.79 18.81
CA MET A 1 19.14 12.55 17.54
C MET A 1 20.05 11.87 16.53
N SER A 2 19.50 10.99 15.70
CA SER A 2 20.24 10.27 14.66
C SER A 2 19.52 10.50 13.34
N GLN A 3 19.99 11.49 12.58
CA GLN A 3 19.56 11.72 11.20
C GLN A 3 20.14 10.61 10.33
N ILE A 4 19.26 9.79 9.75
CA ILE A 4 19.64 8.83 8.71
C ILE A 4 19.83 9.62 7.42
N MET A 5 21.09 9.83 7.02
CA MET A 5 21.45 10.38 5.71
C MET A 5 21.13 9.36 4.61
N ILE A 6 20.10 9.64 3.82
CA ILE A 6 19.81 8.91 2.58
C ILE A 6 20.72 9.47 1.48
N ARG A 7 21.73 8.71 1.06
CA ARG A 7 22.54 9.04 -0.13
C ARG A 7 21.87 8.50 -1.38
N SER A 8 21.47 9.41 -2.28
CA SER A 8 20.90 9.12 -3.61
C SER A 8 21.95 8.57 -4.58
N PRO A 9 21.67 7.47 -5.31
CA PRO A 9 22.44 7.08 -6.49
C PRO A 9 21.91 7.82 -7.73
N LYS A 10 22.44 9.02 -7.99
CA LYS A 10 22.02 9.94 -9.06
C LYS A 10 22.15 9.43 -10.52
N ASN A 11 22.62 8.20 -10.78
CA ASN A 11 23.06 7.80 -12.13
C ASN A 11 22.44 6.52 -12.71
N LEU A 12 21.39 5.94 -12.12
CA LEU A 12 20.80 4.67 -12.64
C LEU A 12 19.39 4.80 -13.23
N LEU A 13 18.66 5.89 -12.96
CA LEU A 13 17.23 6.00 -13.30
C LEU A 13 16.94 6.61 -14.68
N GLN A 14 17.96 7.06 -15.40
CA GLN A 14 17.78 7.66 -16.74
C GLN A 14 17.49 6.61 -17.85
N ARG A 15 17.57 5.31 -17.54
CA ARG A 15 17.34 4.20 -18.51
C ARG A 15 15.97 3.52 -18.41
N CYS A 16 15.13 3.91 -17.46
CA CYS A 16 13.78 3.35 -17.30
C CYS A 16 12.70 4.36 -17.72
N TYR A 17 12.83 4.97 -18.90
CA TYR A 17 11.68 5.55 -19.59
C TYR A 17 10.84 4.40 -20.17
N LEU A 18 10.16 3.65 -19.29
CA LEU A 18 9.01 2.89 -19.72
C LEU A 18 7.91 3.93 -20.03
N PRO A 19 7.27 3.90 -21.21
CA PRO A 19 6.09 4.72 -21.43
C PRO A 19 5.09 4.33 -20.35
N LEU A 20 4.82 5.26 -19.42
CA LEU A 20 3.81 5.09 -18.39
C LEU A 20 2.47 4.99 -19.11
N THR A 21 2.09 3.77 -19.49
CA THR A 21 0.76 3.44 -19.97
C THR A 21 -0.24 3.78 -18.87
N GLN A 22 -1.46 4.18 -19.27
CA GLN A 22 -2.51 4.70 -18.39
C GLN A 22 -2.48 4.10 -16.98
N ILE A 23 -2.08 4.90 -15.99
CA ILE A 23 -2.19 4.52 -14.59
C ILE A 23 -3.67 4.56 -14.23
N ARG A 24 -4.31 3.38 -14.26
CA ARG A 24 -5.72 3.24 -13.93
C ARG A 24 -5.89 3.08 -12.44
N THR A 25 -6.64 4.00 -11.84
CA THR A 25 -7.14 3.83 -10.48
C THR A 25 -8.27 2.81 -10.48
N LYS A 26 -8.25 1.86 -9.53
CA LYS A 26 -9.45 1.11 -9.16
C LYS A 26 -10.32 2.01 -8.28
N LYS A 27 -11.65 1.81 -8.35
CA LYS A 27 -12.62 2.46 -7.46
C LYS A 27 -13.33 1.40 -6.64
N GLN A 28 -13.63 1.72 -5.39
CA GLN A 28 -14.55 0.92 -4.59
C GLN A 28 -15.98 1.14 -5.11
N THR A 29 -16.66 0.07 -5.51
CA THR A 29 -18.08 0.12 -5.90
C THR A 29 -18.95 -0.14 -4.68
N ALA A 30 -19.97 0.70 -4.44
CA ALA A 30 -20.95 0.44 -3.39
C ALA A 30 -21.78 -0.80 -3.74
N GLY A 31 -21.77 -1.82 -2.88
CA GLY A 31 -22.56 -3.04 -3.03
C GLY A 31 -21.78 -4.31 -2.71
N MET A 32 -21.96 -4.84 -1.51
CA MET A 32 -21.77 -6.27 -1.25
C MET A 32 -23.07 -6.95 -1.66
N ASP A 33 -23.11 -7.55 -2.85
CA ASP A 33 -23.88 -8.77 -3.06
C ASP A 33 -23.52 -9.49 -4.37
N SER A 34 -23.29 -10.79 -4.21
CA SER A 34 -23.19 -11.87 -5.19
C SER A 34 -22.62 -11.58 -6.58
N LEU A 35 -21.48 -12.20 -6.90
CA LEU A 35 -21.39 -13.14 -8.02
C LEU A 35 -20.12 -13.99 -7.89
N ARG A 36 -20.34 -15.30 -7.74
CA ARG A 36 -19.35 -16.34 -7.98
C ARG A 36 -18.78 -16.16 -9.40
N GLU A 37 -17.51 -15.81 -9.51
CA GLU A 37 -16.74 -16.16 -10.71
C GLU A 37 -15.66 -17.18 -10.34
N ARG A 38 -15.97 -18.43 -10.70
CA ARG A 38 -15.05 -19.55 -10.73
C ARG A 38 -13.99 -19.30 -11.81
N ASN A 39 -12.74 -19.62 -11.47
CA ASN A 39 -11.66 -20.09 -12.34
C ASN A 39 -11.80 -19.80 -13.85
N LYS A 40 -11.02 -18.83 -14.32
CA LYS A 40 -10.34 -18.87 -15.64
C LYS A 40 -9.02 -18.11 -15.54
N GLN A 41 -7.97 -18.82 -15.11
CA GLN A 41 -6.60 -18.53 -15.50
C GLN A 41 -6.52 -18.66 -17.03
N ARG A 42 -6.76 -17.56 -17.74
CA ARG A 42 -6.42 -17.40 -19.15
C ARG A 42 -5.58 -16.15 -19.24
N TYR A 43 -4.35 -16.32 -19.72
CA TYR A 43 -3.40 -15.26 -20.02
C TYR A 43 -4.10 -14.10 -20.72
N TRP A 44 -4.32 -13.01 -20.00
CA TRP A 44 -4.82 -11.77 -20.57
C TRP A 44 -3.72 -11.20 -21.48
N ARG A 45 -3.85 -11.41 -22.79
CA ARG A 45 -3.15 -10.58 -23.78
C ARG A 45 -3.84 -9.22 -23.78
N PHE A 46 -3.28 -8.26 -23.05
CA PHE A 46 -3.75 -6.89 -23.08
C PHE A 46 -3.47 -6.27 -24.45
N PRO A 47 -4.47 -5.71 -25.14
CA PRO A 47 -4.24 -4.96 -26.37
C PRO A 47 -3.32 -3.78 -26.06
N LYS A 48 -2.26 -3.60 -26.85
CA LYS A 48 -1.40 -2.41 -26.79
C LYS A 48 -2.25 -1.21 -27.19
N THR A 49 -2.78 -0.47 -26.22
CA THR A 49 -3.44 0.81 -26.50
C THR A 49 -2.37 1.87 -26.72
N ASN A 50 -2.28 2.35 -27.95
CA ASN A 50 -1.46 3.49 -28.33
C ASN A 50 -2.17 4.78 -27.87
N THR A 51 -1.90 5.24 -26.64
CA THR A 51 -2.32 6.57 -26.18
C THR A 51 -1.18 7.22 -25.41
N ASP A 52 -0.63 8.28 -25.99
CA ASP A 52 0.33 9.21 -25.40
C ASP A 52 -0.34 10.02 -24.28
N THR A 53 -0.68 9.34 -23.18
CA THR A 53 -1.31 9.97 -22.01
C THR A 53 -0.32 10.03 -20.86
N ARG A 54 0.13 11.25 -20.56
CA ARG A 54 1.02 11.55 -19.45
C ARG A 54 0.32 11.23 -18.11
N GLN A 55 1.08 10.69 -17.16
CA GLN A 55 0.71 10.56 -15.75
C GLN A 55 0.13 11.89 -15.21
N ILE A 56 -1.02 11.85 -14.53
CA ILE A 56 -1.81 13.05 -14.16
C ILE A 56 -1.78 13.42 -12.67
N PHE A 57 -1.19 12.63 -11.80
CA PHE A 57 -1.08 12.96 -10.38
C PHE A 57 0.18 13.80 -10.12
N ASP A 58 0.11 14.65 -9.12
CA ASP A 58 1.23 15.42 -8.59
C ASP A 58 1.98 14.60 -7.53
N PHE A 59 1.25 13.75 -6.79
CA PHE A 59 1.81 12.89 -5.75
C PHE A 59 1.27 11.45 -5.80
N PHE A 60 2.13 10.50 -5.48
CA PHE A 60 1.75 9.13 -5.12
C PHE A 60 1.83 8.96 -3.60
N LEU A 61 0.88 8.23 -3.04
CA LEU A 61 0.80 7.90 -1.62
C LEU A 61 0.97 6.38 -1.47
N VAL A 62 2.21 5.94 -1.28
CA VAL A 62 2.56 4.51 -1.19
C VAL A 62 2.16 3.99 0.19
N LEU A 63 1.25 3.02 0.23
CA LEU A 63 0.60 2.50 1.44
C LEU A 63 0.71 0.97 1.49
N ASP A 64 1.04 0.44 2.67
CA ASP A 64 1.11 -1.01 2.94
C ASP A 64 0.79 -1.26 4.40
N PHE A 65 -0.40 -1.76 4.71
CA PHE A 65 -0.77 -2.07 6.09
C PHE A 65 -0.14 -3.38 6.52
N GLU A 66 0.22 -3.46 7.80
CA GLU A 66 0.38 -4.74 8.47
C GLU A 66 -0.81 -4.96 9.41
N ALA A 67 -1.22 -6.23 9.57
CA ALA A 67 -2.40 -6.59 10.33
C ALA A 67 -2.18 -7.83 11.21
N THR A 68 -3.00 -7.96 12.26
CA THR A 68 -3.05 -9.17 13.07
C THR A 68 -3.30 -10.41 12.21
N CYS A 69 -2.65 -11.53 12.53
CA CYS A 69 -2.82 -12.79 11.81
C CYS A 69 -2.46 -14.00 12.67
N LEU A 70 -2.90 -15.17 12.23
CA LEU A 70 -2.61 -16.48 12.83
C LEU A 70 -1.97 -17.40 11.78
N GLU A 71 -1.16 -18.36 12.24
CA GLU A 71 -0.58 -19.36 11.35
C GLU A 71 -1.65 -20.39 10.95
N ASN A 72 -1.79 -20.66 9.65
CA ASN A 72 -2.70 -21.68 9.09
C ASN A 72 -4.20 -21.56 9.47
N GLU A 73 -4.60 -20.47 10.12
CA GLU A 73 -5.96 -20.23 10.58
C GLU A 73 -6.48 -18.86 10.18
N LYS A 74 -7.80 -18.70 10.18
CA LYS A 74 -8.43 -17.40 9.98
C LYS A 74 -8.67 -16.75 11.33
N ILE A 75 -8.09 -15.58 11.53
CA ILE A 75 -8.46 -14.71 12.64
C ILE A 75 -9.88 -14.18 12.42
N GLY A 76 -10.69 -14.12 13.48
CA GLY A 76 -12.09 -13.69 13.39
C GLY A 76 -12.23 -12.24 12.94
N VAL A 77 -11.52 -11.33 13.64
CA VAL A 77 -11.37 -9.93 13.26
C VAL A 77 -9.90 -9.66 13.02
N GLN A 78 -9.56 -9.23 11.81
CA GLN A 78 -8.20 -8.86 11.43
C GLN A 78 -8.06 -7.35 11.59
N GLU A 79 -7.04 -6.92 12.33
CA GLU A 79 -6.87 -5.54 12.77
C GLU A 79 -5.58 -4.94 12.22
N ILE A 80 -5.62 -3.69 11.74
CA ILE A 80 -4.42 -2.94 11.33
C ILE A 80 -3.55 -2.71 12.56
N ILE A 81 -2.26 -3.04 12.48
CA ILE A 81 -1.25 -2.87 13.55
C ILE A 81 -0.06 -2.01 13.13
N GLU A 82 0.09 -1.71 11.84
CA GLU A 82 1.04 -0.71 11.31
C GLU A 82 0.36 0.08 10.19
N PHE A 83 0.51 1.41 10.23
CA PHE A 83 -0.05 2.35 9.25
C PHE A 83 1.06 3.22 8.65
N PRO A 84 1.82 2.73 7.66
CA PRO A 84 2.82 3.51 6.95
C PRO A 84 2.27 4.08 5.64
N CYS A 85 2.59 5.34 5.36
CA CYS A 85 2.35 5.96 4.05
C CYS A 85 3.51 6.87 3.66
N ILE A 86 4.03 6.71 2.44
CA ILE A 86 5.07 7.57 1.88
C ILE A 86 4.49 8.45 0.78
N LYS A 87 4.63 9.77 0.93
CA LYS A 87 4.34 10.73 -0.12
C LYS A 87 5.53 10.79 -1.06
N VAL A 88 5.29 10.51 -2.34
CA VAL A 88 6.29 10.53 -3.41
C VAL A 88 5.87 11.56 -4.46
N ASN A 89 6.79 12.43 -4.86
CA ASN A 89 6.57 13.37 -5.95
C ASN A 89 6.42 12.59 -7.28
N ALA A 90 5.32 12.77 -8.00
CA ALA A 90 5.06 11.98 -9.20
C ALA A 90 5.92 12.40 -10.41
N ILE A 91 6.61 13.54 -10.35
CA ILE A 91 7.52 14.03 -11.40
C ILE A 91 8.95 13.57 -11.11
N THR A 92 9.44 13.83 -9.90
CA THR A 92 10.84 13.51 -9.54
C THR A 92 11.01 12.07 -9.07
N LEU A 93 9.92 11.41 -8.65
CA LEU A 93 9.88 10.09 -8.02
C LEU A 93 10.66 10.02 -6.69
N GLU A 94 10.92 11.17 -6.08
CA GLU A 94 11.59 11.26 -4.79
C GLU A 94 10.57 11.27 -3.64
N PRO A 95 10.85 10.59 -2.51
CA PRO A 95 10.05 10.70 -1.30
C PRO A 95 10.11 12.13 -0.73
N GLU A 96 8.95 12.69 -0.38
CA GLU A 96 8.85 14.04 0.22
C GLU A 96 8.43 14.02 1.68
N ALA A 97 7.60 13.06 2.09
CA ALA A 97 7.12 12.95 3.47
C ALA A 97 6.74 11.51 3.81
N VAL A 98 6.76 11.19 5.10
CA VAL A 98 6.39 9.88 5.64
C VAL A 98 5.41 10.05 6.79
N PHE A 99 4.32 9.29 6.76
CA PHE A 99 3.50 8.99 7.91
C PHE A 99 3.78 7.57 8.37
N HIS A 100 3.92 7.37 9.68
CA HIS A 100 4.06 6.04 10.27
C HIS A 100 3.53 6.04 11.70
N GLN A 101 2.65 5.09 11.99
CA GLN A 101 2.20 4.79 13.35
C GLN A 101 1.99 3.28 13.48
N TYR A 102 2.42 2.72 14.61
CA TYR A 102 1.90 1.44 15.08
C TYR A 102 0.52 1.66 15.68
N VAL A 103 -0.32 0.63 15.64
CA VAL A 103 -1.71 0.70 16.07
C VAL A 103 -1.97 -0.40 17.08
N MET A 104 -2.54 -0.03 18.23
CA MET A 104 -2.93 -1.00 19.24
C MET A 104 -4.25 -1.69 18.81
N PRO A 105 -4.25 -3.01 18.54
CA PRO A 105 -5.47 -3.75 18.29
C PRO A 105 -6.31 -3.85 19.57
N THR A 106 -7.64 -3.80 19.43
CA THR A 106 -8.57 -3.78 20.58
C THR A 106 -9.35 -5.09 20.71
N VAL A 107 -9.53 -5.84 19.63
CA VAL A 107 -10.23 -7.14 19.64
C VAL A 107 -9.27 -8.28 19.96
N ASN A 108 -8.09 -8.28 19.33
CA ASN A 108 -7.03 -9.25 19.55
C ASN A 108 -5.77 -8.50 20.05
N PRO A 109 -5.78 -7.99 21.29
CA PRO A 109 -4.72 -7.11 21.80
C PRO A 109 -3.34 -7.80 21.87
N GLN A 110 -3.32 -9.14 21.98
CA GLN A 110 -2.10 -9.92 22.01
C GLN A 110 -1.75 -10.40 20.59
N LEU A 111 -0.61 -9.94 20.07
CA LEU A 111 -0.08 -10.41 18.80
C LEU A 111 0.37 -11.87 18.91
N SER A 112 0.04 -12.68 17.91
CA SER A 112 0.54 -14.06 17.84
C SER A 112 2.04 -14.08 17.53
N ASP A 113 2.72 -15.15 17.93
CA ASP A 113 4.13 -15.38 17.56
C ASP A 113 4.33 -15.39 16.04
N PHE A 114 3.36 -15.97 15.31
CA PHE A 114 3.37 -15.97 13.86
C PHE A 114 3.29 -14.56 13.28
N CYS A 115 2.37 -13.74 13.79
CA CYS A 115 2.23 -12.34 13.37
C CYS A 115 3.52 -11.55 13.61
N THR A 116 4.11 -11.71 14.79
CA THR A 116 5.39 -11.09 15.15
C THR A 116 6.53 -11.57 14.27
N LYS A 117 6.62 -12.87 13.99
CA LYS A 117 7.65 -13.45 13.11
C LYS A 117 7.51 -12.93 11.68
N LEU A 118 6.27 -12.92 11.17
CA LEU A 118 5.96 -12.50 9.81
C LEU A 118 6.26 -11.03 9.61
N THR A 119 5.65 -10.15 10.41
CA THR A 119 5.71 -8.69 10.25
C THR A 119 6.95 -8.07 10.90
N GLY A 120 7.43 -8.66 11.98
CA GLY A 120 8.46 -8.07 12.83
C GLY A 120 7.97 -7.11 13.88
N ILE A 121 6.67 -6.88 13.96
CA ILE A 121 6.04 -6.01 14.96
C ILE A 121 5.92 -6.83 16.25
N THR A 122 6.57 -6.38 17.31
CA THR A 122 6.47 -7.00 18.64
C THR A 122 5.30 -6.44 19.42
N GLN A 123 4.89 -7.14 20.47
CA GLN A 123 3.84 -6.65 21.37
C GLN A 123 4.18 -5.27 21.95
N GLU A 124 5.44 -5.07 22.37
CA GLU A 124 5.95 -3.81 22.91
C GLU A 124 5.84 -2.63 21.93
N MET A 125 5.84 -2.90 20.63
CA MET A 125 5.72 -1.85 19.60
C MET A 125 4.29 -1.35 19.43
N VAL A 126 3.28 -2.19 19.70
CA VAL A 126 1.87 -1.80 19.61
C VAL A 126 1.29 -1.39 20.96
N GLU A 127 1.83 -1.90 22.06
CA GLU A 127 1.36 -1.60 23.39
C GLU A 127 1.53 -0.11 23.74
N GLY A 128 0.45 0.50 24.25
CA GLY A 128 0.40 1.93 24.56
C GLY A 128 0.27 2.86 23.35
N GLN A 129 0.24 2.33 22.12
CA GLN A 129 -0.02 3.13 20.93
C GLN A 129 -1.51 3.49 20.79
N CYS A 130 -1.78 4.46 19.91
CA CYS A 130 -3.16 4.84 19.57
C CYS A 130 -3.93 3.66 18.97
N ASN A 131 -5.24 3.61 19.24
CA ASN A 131 -6.12 2.68 18.52
C ASN A 131 -6.36 3.13 17.07
N PHE A 132 -7.02 2.28 16.28
CA PHE A 132 -7.25 2.57 14.87
C PHE A 132 -8.00 3.89 14.62
N LYS A 133 -9.02 4.23 15.42
CA LYS A 133 -9.80 5.46 15.23
C LYS A 133 -8.94 6.71 15.41
N GLU A 134 -8.08 6.71 16.41
CA GLU A 134 -7.15 7.81 16.69
C GLU A 134 -6.08 7.91 15.60
N THR A 135 -5.48 6.78 15.21
CA THR A 135 -4.51 6.72 14.11
C THR A 135 -5.12 7.22 12.80
N LEU A 136 -6.37 6.87 12.49
CA LEU A 136 -7.06 7.35 11.30
C LEU A 136 -7.28 8.87 11.33
N LYS A 137 -7.55 9.46 12.50
CA LYS A 137 -7.62 10.93 12.66
C LYS A 137 -6.26 11.58 12.44
N HIS A 138 -5.18 11.00 13.01
CA HIS A 138 -3.82 11.49 12.78
C HIS A 138 -3.45 11.43 11.30
N PHE A 139 -3.78 10.32 10.63
CA PHE A 139 -3.54 10.16 9.20
C PHE A 139 -4.34 11.18 8.37
N SER A 140 -5.62 11.39 8.70
CA SER A 140 -6.47 12.37 8.02
C SER A 140 -5.90 13.80 8.14
N LYS A 141 -5.42 14.16 9.34
CA LYS A 141 -4.74 15.43 9.57
C LYS A 141 -3.46 15.54 8.74
N TRP A 142 -2.64 14.50 8.72
CA TRP A 142 -1.41 14.47 7.92
C TRP A 142 -1.70 14.65 6.42
N ILE A 143 -2.72 13.97 5.87
CA ILE A 143 -3.14 14.11 4.46
C ILE A 143 -3.51 15.57 4.12
N GLN A 144 -4.20 16.26 5.04
CA GLN A 144 -4.54 17.68 4.87
C GLN A 144 -3.30 18.57 4.92
N GLU A 145 -2.43 18.40 5.92
CA GLU A 145 -1.20 19.17 6.08
C GLU A 145 -0.24 18.98 4.90
N GLN A 146 -0.22 17.80 4.27
CA GLN A 146 0.60 17.50 3.10
C GLN A 146 0.01 18.00 1.77
N GLY A 147 -1.21 18.56 1.78
CA GLY A 147 -1.91 19.01 0.57
C GLY A 147 -2.35 17.86 -0.34
N CYS A 148 -2.50 16.65 0.21
CA CYS A 148 -2.77 15.42 -0.54
C CYS A 148 -4.27 15.06 -0.61
N ALA A 149 -5.14 15.84 0.04
CA ALA A 149 -6.60 15.68 0.01
C ALA A 149 -7.21 16.20 -1.31
N THR A 150 -6.61 15.88 -2.46
CA THR A 150 -7.01 16.39 -3.78
C THR A 150 -7.16 15.26 -4.78
N ASN A 151 -7.80 15.52 -5.93
CA ASN A 151 -7.87 14.57 -7.05
C ASN A 151 -6.54 14.44 -7.83
N ARG A 152 -5.49 15.15 -7.39
CA ARG A 152 -4.15 15.11 -7.95
C ARG A 152 -3.20 14.23 -7.13
N SER A 153 -3.69 13.52 -6.13
CA SER A 153 -2.94 12.51 -5.39
C SER A 153 -3.60 11.14 -5.58
N ALA A 154 -2.79 10.09 -5.63
CA ALA A 154 -3.29 8.72 -5.73
C ALA A 154 -2.57 7.79 -4.77
N PHE A 155 -3.34 6.97 -4.04
CA PHE A 155 -2.78 5.85 -3.29
C PHE A 155 -2.19 4.80 -4.22
N VAL A 156 -1.09 4.20 -3.79
CA VAL A 156 -0.40 3.10 -4.49
C VAL A 156 -0.21 1.95 -3.49
N THR A 157 -0.67 0.76 -3.84
CA THR A 157 -0.58 -0.44 -3.00
C THR A 157 -0.05 -1.65 -3.79
N SER A 158 0.57 -2.62 -3.11
CA SER A 158 1.04 -3.88 -3.71
C SER A 158 -0.06 -4.95 -3.73
N GLY A 159 -1.18 -4.64 -4.38
CA GLY A 159 -2.36 -5.50 -4.43
C GLY A 159 -3.62 -4.73 -4.10
N ASP A 160 -4.75 -5.43 -4.03
CA ASP A 160 -6.03 -4.81 -3.66
C ASP A 160 -6.35 -4.98 -2.17
N TRP A 161 -5.59 -5.78 -1.42
CA TRP A 161 -6.00 -6.25 -0.10
C TRP A 161 -6.15 -5.11 0.92
N ASP A 162 -5.20 -4.18 0.98
CA ASP A 162 -5.19 -3.04 1.91
C ASP A 162 -6.47 -2.21 1.84
N LEU A 163 -6.78 -1.68 0.66
CA LEU A 163 -7.85 -0.71 0.48
C LEU A 163 -9.19 -1.32 0.04
N LYS A 164 -9.18 -2.52 -0.56
CA LYS A 164 -10.42 -3.21 -0.93
C LYS A 164 -10.98 -4.08 0.20
N ILE A 165 -10.11 -4.62 1.06
CA ILE A 165 -10.51 -5.65 2.04
C ILE A 165 -10.23 -5.19 3.47
N LEU A 166 -8.98 -4.88 3.83
CA LEU A 166 -8.58 -4.66 5.21
C LEU A 166 -9.18 -3.38 5.79
N LEU A 167 -8.90 -2.23 5.18
CA LEU A 167 -9.37 -0.93 5.67
C LEU A 167 -10.90 -0.84 5.75
N PRO A 168 -11.68 -1.25 4.73
CA PRO A 168 -13.14 -1.23 4.83
C PRO A 168 -13.67 -2.13 5.97
N LYS A 169 -13.05 -3.30 6.19
CA LYS A 169 -13.43 -4.19 7.29
C LYS A 169 -13.12 -3.57 8.66
N GLN A 170 -11.94 -2.97 8.83
CA GLN A 170 -11.59 -2.28 10.06
C GLN A 170 -12.56 -1.13 10.33
N CYS A 171 -12.82 -0.28 9.33
CA CYS A 171 -13.77 0.83 9.44
C CYS A 171 -15.18 0.36 9.84
N HIS A 172 -15.67 -0.69 9.19
CA HIS A 172 -16.97 -1.28 9.51
C HIS A 172 -17.03 -1.82 10.94
N HIS A 173 -16.01 -2.55 11.36
CA HIS A 173 -15.95 -3.13 12.70
C HIS A 173 -15.92 -2.04 13.80
N GLU A 174 -15.19 -0.97 13.54
CA GLU A 174 -15.02 0.16 14.47
C GLU A 174 -16.19 1.15 14.41
N GLY A 175 -17.12 1.02 13.46
CA GLY A 175 -18.22 1.94 13.25
C GLY A 175 -17.75 3.35 12.86
N VAL A 176 -16.70 3.44 12.02
CA VAL A 176 -16.18 4.71 11.49
C VAL A 176 -16.32 4.76 9.97
N ASP A 177 -16.64 5.94 9.46
CA ASP A 177 -16.71 6.16 8.02
C ASP A 177 -15.30 6.16 7.42
N MET A 178 -15.15 5.43 6.31
CA MET A 178 -13.89 5.43 5.57
C MET A 178 -13.74 6.74 4.79
N PRO A 179 -12.63 7.49 4.97
CA PRO A 179 -12.40 8.72 4.22
C PRO A 179 -12.42 8.49 2.70
N SER A 180 -13.08 9.39 1.96
CA SER A 180 -13.34 9.22 0.52
C SER A 180 -12.07 9.16 -0.35
N TYR A 181 -10.95 9.73 0.12
CA TYR A 181 -9.67 9.66 -0.59
C TYR A 181 -9.09 8.23 -0.65
N PHE A 182 -9.56 7.29 0.18
CA PHE A 182 -9.21 5.87 0.07
C PHE A 182 -10.05 5.10 -0.95
N ALA A 183 -11.14 5.70 -1.47
CA ALA A 183 -12.07 5.02 -2.35
C ALA A 183 -11.48 4.67 -3.73
N SER A 184 -10.28 5.17 -4.05
CA SER A 184 -9.57 4.82 -5.27
C SER A 184 -8.06 4.73 -5.09
N TRP A 185 -7.44 3.75 -5.74
CA TRP A 185 -6.00 3.51 -5.65
C TRP A 185 -5.44 2.85 -6.91
N ILE A 186 -4.12 2.90 -7.04
CA ILE A 186 -3.33 2.23 -8.06
C ILE A 186 -2.79 0.93 -7.47
N ASN A 187 -3.10 -0.19 -8.11
CA ASN A 187 -2.47 -1.46 -7.80
C ASN A 187 -1.21 -1.60 -8.65
N ILE A 188 -0.03 -1.42 -8.05
CA ILE A 188 1.24 -1.40 -8.78
C ILE A 188 1.53 -2.73 -9.50
N LYS A 189 0.97 -3.85 -9.03
CA LYS A 189 1.11 -5.16 -9.70
C LYS A 189 0.43 -5.17 -11.07
N GLN A 190 -0.68 -4.43 -11.23
CA GLN A 190 -1.35 -4.28 -12.52
C GLN A 190 -0.52 -3.39 -13.45
N SER A 191 -0.04 -2.25 -12.95
CA SER A 191 0.85 -1.36 -13.71
C SER A 191 2.12 -2.08 -14.18
N PHE A 192 2.71 -2.92 -13.32
CA PHE A 192 3.83 -3.78 -13.67
C PHE A 192 3.47 -4.78 -14.76
N ALA A 193 2.30 -5.44 -14.65
CA ALA A 193 1.83 -6.39 -15.65
C ALA A 193 1.57 -5.73 -17.01
N ASP A 194 1.01 -4.53 -17.01
CA ASP A 194 0.74 -3.75 -18.23
C ASP A 194 2.05 -3.33 -18.91
N ALA A 195 3.08 -2.97 -18.14
CA ALA A 195 4.38 -2.56 -18.66
C ALA A 195 5.26 -3.74 -19.12
N THR A 196 5.20 -4.89 -18.45
CA THR A 196 6.10 -6.03 -18.69
C THR A 196 5.44 -7.20 -19.43
N GLY A 197 4.11 -7.19 -19.56
CA GLY A 197 3.32 -8.30 -20.07
C GLY A 197 3.19 -9.48 -19.10
N GLN A 198 3.65 -9.37 -17.86
CA GLN A 198 3.66 -10.47 -16.89
C GLN A 198 3.19 -10.02 -15.51
N TYR A 199 2.19 -10.71 -14.96
CA TYR A 199 1.67 -10.39 -13.63
C TYR A 199 2.63 -10.89 -12.53
N PRO A 200 3.05 -10.04 -11.57
CA PRO A 200 4.04 -10.43 -10.59
C PRO A 200 3.42 -11.17 -9.40
N ARG A 201 4.22 -12.01 -8.74
CA ARG A 201 3.79 -12.67 -7.49
C ARG A 201 3.66 -11.68 -6.32
N GLY A 202 4.55 -10.69 -6.24
CA GLY A 202 4.54 -9.63 -5.23
C GLY A 202 5.71 -8.65 -5.44
N ILE A 203 5.97 -7.78 -4.47
CA ILE A 203 7.01 -6.75 -4.54
C ILE A 203 8.40 -7.33 -4.87
N ILE A 204 8.82 -8.41 -4.19
CA ILE A 204 10.11 -9.07 -4.44
C ILE A 204 10.24 -9.60 -5.87
N ASP A 205 9.16 -10.15 -6.42
CA ASP A 205 9.15 -10.66 -7.79
C ASP A 205 9.29 -9.51 -8.80
N MET A 206 8.64 -8.36 -8.54
CA MET A 206 8.81 -7.15 -9.37
C MET A 206 10.25 -6.62 -9.30
N MET A 207 10.79 -6.47 -8.09
CA MET A 207 12.16 -5.97 -7.90
C MET A 207 13.20 -6.88 -8.57
N THR A 208 13.07 -8.19 -8.41
CA THR A 208 13.97 -9.18 -9.02
C THR A 208 13.98 -9.05 -10.54
N ARG A 209 12.80 -8.93 -11.16
CA ARG A 209 12.65 -8.79 -12.61
C ARG A 209 13.17 -7.46 -13.15
N LEU A 210 13.15 -6.41 -12.33
CA LEU A 210 13.69 -5.08 -12.66
C LEU A 210 15.17 -4.93 -12.28
N ASN A 211 15.80 -5.98 -11.74
CA ASN A 211 17.17 -5.96 -11.23
C ASN A 211 17.41 -4.86 -10.17
N LEU A 212 16.40 -4.64 -9.32
CA LEU A 212 16.46 -3.74 -8.18
C LEU A 212 16.86 -4.53 -6.92
N LYS A 213 17.72 -3.93 -6.09
CA LYS A 213 18.09 -4.51 -4.79
C LYS A 213 17.02 -4.19 -3.76
N HIS A 214 16.57 -5.22 -3.05
CA HIS A 214 15.70 -5.03 -1.89
C HIS A 214 16.48 -4.42 -0.72
N CYS A 215 15.92 -3.37 -0.12
CA CYS A 215 16.43 -2.66 1.03
C CYS A 215 15.45 -2.78 2.20
N GLY A 216 15.91 -3.18 3.39
CA GLY A 216 15.04 -3.30 4.57
C GLY A 216 14.43 -4.70 4.77
N ARG A 217 13.44 -4.80 5.67
CA ARG A 217 12.82 -6.07 6.08
C ARG A 217 11.53 -6.32 5.31
N LEU A 218 11.41 -7.53 4.76
CA LEU A 218 10.15 -8.03 4.21
C LEU A 218 9.08 -8.06 5.30
N HIS A 219 7.92 -7.47 5.01
CA HIS A 219 6.77 -7.37 5.93
C HIS A 219 6.92 -6.40 7.11
N SER A 220 7.88 -5.47 7.02
CA SER A 220 7.72 -4.17 7.67
C SER A 220 7.05 -3.24 6.65
N GLY A 221 5.94 -2.61 6.99
CA GLY A 221 5.21 -1.76 6.04
C GLY A 221 6.05 -0.55 5.59
N LEU A 222 6.85 0.06 6.48
CA LEU A 222 7.85 1.06 6.06
C LEU A 222 8.96 0.48 5.19
N GLY A 223 9.49 -0.69 5.57
CA GLY A 223 10.54 -1.36 4.80
C GLY A 223 10.10 -1.68 3.38
N LYS A 224 8.87 -2.18 3.20
CA LYS A 224 8.30 -2.45 1.88
C LYS A 224 7.96 -1.18 1.10
N ASN A 225 7.45 -0.13 1.75
CA ASN A 225 7.12 1.13 1.07
C ASN A 225 8.35 1.87 0.50
N LEU A 226 9.54 1.64 1.07
CA LEU A 226 10.81 2.18 0.57
C LEU A 226 11.39 1.42 -0.64
N ASN A 227 10.77 0.31 -1.06
CA ASN A 227 11.20 -0.56 -2.16
C ASN A 227 10.28 -0.48 -3.38
#